data_AF-A0A377R0D7-F1
#
_entry.id   AF-A0A377R0D7-F1
#
_cell.length_a   1.000
_cell.length_b   1.000
_cell.length_c   1.000
_cell.angle_alpha   90.00
_cell.angle_beta   90.00
_cell.angle_gamma   90.00
#
_symmetry.space_group_name_H-M   'P 1'
#
loop_
_entity.id
_entity.type
_entity.pdbx_description
1 polymer ?
#
loop_
_entity_poly.entity_id
_entity_poly.type
_entity_poly.pdbx_seq_one_letter_code
_entity_poly.pdbx_strand_id
1 'polypeptide(L)'
;MQQAHWRLLAALSDGLPQHIAVLARAAGIRPQQLNSLWLKMPVHIRGLLRQHDGYWRLVRPLAVFSGETLAAAAQGFLPELRHSHPSSNDIILAAAREHILSAHRRLCLVHEQTGGRGRQGKKWHSRIGECLTFSFGWVFDKPQAEMGALPLVVGLACRNALSGLDVPVQVKWPNDLVSASGKLGGILIETVRGAGKTAAVVGIGINYVLPKEVEQAASVQAVCKTPPPSAPQLLQAVLHELGVSLPVFAEQGFAPFSAAYAQANRDLGQAVRLLHHGQIIEEGTVAGFTEAGALLLRTQAGEKQIVIGEISLRQTPPPQPQPGSGTHLLLDCGNSRVKWAWLENGRPGTVSGTPYRNLQPLADDWRRHGGADTAVTGCAVCGAEKKRQVAAQIPVPIDWLPSMPHALGIRNHYRNPAEHGADRWFNVLGSRSFSNNACVIVSCGTAVTIDALTDGNQYLGGSIMPGFHLMKESMAAKTANLNRPAGKAYPFATTTANAMAGGMMDAVCGAVVLMHGRLKERVGREKPVDVIITGGGAVKVGQALPRSLISDDNIKIVDNLVVYGLANWVGQN
;
A
#
# COMPACT_ATOMS: atom_id res chain seq x y z
N MET A 1 17.72 -21.76 -0.32
CA MET A 1 18.88 -21.31 0.50
C MET A 1 19.41 -22.47 1.34
N GLN A 2 20.69 -22.49 1.67
CA GLN A 2 21.31 -23.51 2.55
C GLN A 2 21.32 -23.06 4.02
N GLN A 3 21.57 -23.96 4.97
CA GLN A 3 21.58 -23.67 6.42
C GLN A 3 22.51 -22.50 6.81
N ALA A 4 23.69 -22.40 6.20
CA ALA A 4 24.62 -21.29 6.44
C ALA A 4 24.02 -19.91 6.11
N HIS A 5 23.15 -19.82 5.09
CA HIS A 5 22.47 -18.57 4.74
C HIS A 5 21.50 -18.16 5.86
N TRP A 6 20.72 -19.12 6.37
CA TRP A 6 19.76 -18.84 7.43
C TRP A 6 20.44 -18.42 8.74
N ARG A 7 21.54 -19.08 9.11
CA ARG A 7 22.33 -18.70 10.29
C ARG A 7 22.92 -17.30 10.15
N LEU A 8 23.48 -16.98 8.98
CA LEU A 8 23.98 -15.64 8.68
C LEU A 8 22.87 -14.58 8.75
N LEU A 9 21.70 -14.87 8.16
CA LEU A 9 20.57 -13.95 8.14
C LEU A 9 19.97 -13.74 9.53
N ALA A 10 19.87 -14.80 10.34
CA ALA A 10 19.42 -14.72 11.73
C ALA A 10 20.38 -13.90 12.59
N ALA A 11 21.70 -14.00 12.39
CA ALA A 11 22.67 -13.19 13.12
C ALA A 11 22.61 -11.69 12.77
N LEU A 12 21.99 -11.35 11.63
CA LEU A 12 21.84 -9.98 11.13
C LEU A 12 20.41 -9.43 11.30
N SER A 13 19.47 -10.23 11.81
CA SER A 13 18.04 -9.94 11.73
C SER A 13 17.56 -8.83 12.67
N ASP A 14 18.36 -8.47 13.67
CA ASP A 14 18.10 -7.33 14.56
C ASP A 14 18.46 -5.97 13.93
N GLY A 15 19.16 -5.97 12.78
CA GLY A 15 19.63 -4.77 12.09
C GLY A 15 20.82 -4.08 12.76
N LEU A 16 21.40 -4.66 13.82
CA LEU A 16 22.56 -4.12 14.51
C LEU A 16 23.86 -4.47 13.76
N PRO A 17 24.92 -3.63 13.86
CA PRO A 17 26.23 -3.95 13.31
C PRO A 17 26.84 -5.18 13.98
N GLN A 18 27.26 -6.15 13.17
CA GLN A 18 27.94 -7.36 13.59
C GLN A 18 29.29 -7.50 12.90
N HIS A 19 30.33 -7.81 13.67
CA HIS A 19 31.67 -8.00 13.13
C HIS A 19 31.72 -9.26 12.25
N ILE A 20 32.44 -9.21 11.12
CA ILE A 20 32.52 -10.32 10.17
C ILE A 20 33.00 -11.64 10.79
N ALA A 21 33.85 -11.60 11.82
CA ALA A 21 34.31 -12.81 12.51
C ALA A 21 33.16 -13.53 13.25
N VAL A 22 32.22 -12.77 13.83
CA VAL A 22 31.03 -13.31 14.51
C VAL A 22 30.10 -13.94 13.47
N LEU A 23 29.85 -13.22 12.39
CA LEU A 23 28.98 -13.68 11.30
C LEU A 23 29.50 -14.94 10.61
N ALA A 24 30.81 -15.00 10.36
CA ALA A 24 31.47 -16.16 9.78
C ALA A 24 31.34 -17.39 10.69
N ARG A 25 31.55 -17.21 12.00
CA ARG A 25 31.37 -18.26 13.02
C ARG A 25 29.93 -18.75 13.07
N ALA A 26 28.95 -17.84 13.10
CA ALA A 26 27.53 -18.18 13.11
C ALA A 26 27.14 -18.98 11.85
N ALA A 27 27.64 -18.58 10.68
CA ALA A 27 27.39 -19.27 9.42
C ALA A 27 28.20 -20.57 9.24
N GLY A 28 29.20 -20.84 10.08
CA GLY A 28 30.08 -22.01 9.98
C GLY A 28 31.06 -21.95 8.80
N ILE A 29 31.52 -20.75 8.43
CA ILE A 29 32.42 -20.51 7.28
C ILE A 29 33.59 -19.60 7.67
N ARG A 30 34.56 -19.42 6.76
CA ARG A 30 35.64 -18.43 6.95
C ARG A 30 35.18 -17.01 6.57
N PRO A 31 35.70 -15.95 7.20
CA PRO A 31 35.30 -14.56 6.90
C PRO A 31 35.39 -14.18 5.42
N GLN A 32 36.39 -14.68 4.70
CA GLN A 32 36.59 -14.40 3.26
C GLN A 32 35.44 -14.95 2.39
N GLN A 33 34.70 -15.94 2.87
CA GLN A 33 33.60 -16.58 2.14
C GLN A 33 32.25 -15.85 2.30
N LEU A 34 32.14 -14.90 3.24
CA LEU A 34 30.87 -14.22 3.57
C LEU A 34 30.26 -13.52 2.35
N ASN A 35 31.05 -12.77 1.57
CA ASN A 35 30.57 -12.06 0.39
C ASN A 35 30.01 -13.03 -0.67
N SER A 36 30.72 -14.15 -0.92
CA SER A 36 30.26 -15.18 -1.84
C SER A 36 28.96 -15.85 -1.38
N LEU A 37 28.83 -16.10 -0.07
CA LEU A 37 27.59 -16.62 0.52
C LEU A 37 26.44 -15.61 0.38
N TRP A 38 26.69 -14.33 0.65
CA TRP A 38 25.68 -13.27 0.58
C TRP A 38 25.15 -13.04 -0.84
N LEU A 39 26.00 -13.17 -1.86
CA LEU A 39 25.60 -13.02 -3.27
C LEU A 39 24.51 -14.02 -3.71
N LYS A 40 24.37 -15.15 -3.00
CA LYS A 40 23.35 -16.19 -3.23
C LYS A 40 22.04 -15.96 -2.46
N MET A 41 21.94 -14.90 -1.66
CA MET A 41 20.69 -14.52 -0.98
C MET A 41 19.62 -14.05 -2.00
N PRO A 42 18.33 -14.15 -1.66
CA PRO A 42 17.25 -13.57 -2.47
C PRO A 42 17.48 -12.09 -2.78
N VAL A 43 17.05 -11.66 -3.96
CA VAL A 43 17.26 -10.27 -4.45
C VAL A 43 16.77 -9.22 -3.44
N HIS A 44 15.60 -9.45 -2.83
CA HIS A 44 15.01 -8.50 -1.88
C HIS A 44 15.79 -8.40 -0.56
N ILE A 45 16.51 -9.47 -0.17
CA ILE A 45 17.39 -9.47 1.01
C ILE A 45 18.75 -8.87 0.69
N ARG A 46 19.32 -9.17 -0.48
CA ARG A 46 20.68 -8.71 -0.86
C ARG A 46 20.84 -7.20 -0.76
N GLY A 47 19.84 -6.44 -1.19
CA GLY A 47 19.86 -4.97 -1.19
C GLY A 47 19.82 -4.33 0.22
N LEU A 48 19.52 -5.11 1.25
CA LEU A 48 19.42 -4.62 2.63
C LEU A 48 20.77 -4.52 3.34
N LEU A 49 21.81 -5.18 2.84
CA LEU A 49 23.11 -5.22 3.53
C LEU A 49 23.84 -3.88 3.43
N ARG A 50 24.46 -3.46 4.54
CA ARG A 50 25.46 -2.38 4.60
C ARG A 50 26.72 -2.94 5.23
N GLN A 51 27.86 -2.59 4.64
CA GLN A 51 29.17 -3.03 5.06
C GLN A 51 30.03 -1.81 5.31
N HIS A 52 30.74 -1.78 6.43
CA HIS A 52 31.67 -0.71 6.77
C HIS A 52 32.71 -1.25 7.78
N ASP A 53 33.99 -1.09 7.48
CA ASP A 53 35.12 -1.39 8.39
C ASP A 53 35.07 -2.75 9.09
N GLY A 54 34.75 -3.81 8.34
CA GLY A 54 34.67 -5.18 8.90
C GLY A 54 33.38 -5.46 9.69
N TYR A 55 32.40 -4.57 9.64
CA TYR A 55 31.06 -4.76 10.21
C TYR A 55 30.00 -4.81 9.13
N TRP A 56 29.03 -5.69 9.33
CA TRP A 56 27.87 -5.86 8.46
C TRP A 56 26.59 -5.60 9.26
N ARG A 57 25.59 -4.98 8.64
CA ARG A 57 24.25 -4.81 9.19
C ARG A 57 23.19 -4.81 8.11
N LEU A 58 21.95 -5.06 8.47
CA LEU A 58 20.81 -4.77 7.60
C LEU A 58 20.32 -3.34 7.84
N VAL A 59 19.80 -2.69 6.78
CA VAL A 59 19.19 -1.35 6.89
C VAL A 59 17.91 -1.33 7.73
N ARG A 60 17.36 -2.50 8.05
CA ARG A 60 16.16 -2.68 8.87
C ARG A 60 16.17 -4.08 9.50
N PRO A 61 15.55 -4.29 10.66
CA PRO A 61 15.38 -5.62 11.22
C PRO A 61 14.43 -6.47 10.36
N LEU A 62 14.50 -7.79 10.50
CA LEU A 62 13.68 -8.78 9.79
C LEU A 62 13.08 -9.79 10.77
N ALA A 63 11.93 -10.36 10.42
CA ALA A 63 11.30 -11.44 11.17
C ALA A 63 11.99 -12.80 10.89
N VAL A 64 13.26 -12.92 11.27
CA VAL A 64 14.08 -14.11 11.12
C VAL A 64 14.69 -14.50 12.47
N PHE A 65 14.69 -15.79 12.75
CA PHE A 65 15.03 -16.39 14.04
C PHE A 65 16.14 -17.44 13.86
N SER A 66 17.04 -17.52 14.82
CA SER A 66 17.81 -18.75 15.10
C SER A 66 17.01 -19.68 16.01
N GLY A 67 17.41 -20.94 16.12
CA GLY A 67 16.82 -21.88 17.08
C GLY A 67 16.90 -21.37 18.52
N GLU A 68 18.01 -20.72 18.88
CA GLU A 68 18.22 -20.12 20.21
C GLU A 68 17.26 -18.95 20.47
N THR A 69 17.14 -18.01 19.53
CA THR A 69 16.22 -16.87 19.69
C THR A 69 14.76 -17.31 19.73
N LEU A 70 14.38 -18.37 19.00
CA LEU A 70 13.04 -18.93 19.08
C LEU A 70 12.81 -19.61 20.43
N ALA A 71 13.77 -20.41 20.91
CA ALA A 71 13.65 -21.10 22.19
C ALA A 71 13.52 -20.10 23.36
N ALA A 72 14.28 -19.00 23.33
CA ALA A 72 14.18 -17.94 24.31
C ALA A 72 12.80 -17.24 24.30
N ALA A 73 12.23 -17.02 23.11
CA ALA A 73 10.93 -16.35 22.95
C ALA A 73 9.72 -17.26 23.25
N ALA A 74 9.87 -18.59 23.14
CA ALA A 74 8.74 -19.52 23.14
C ALA A 74 8.02 -19.70 24.49
N GLN A 75 8.60 -19.26 25.61
CA GLN A 75 8.06 -19.25 26.98
C GLN A 75 6.80 -20.11 27.22
N GLY A 76 7.00 -21.36 27.67
CA GLY A 76 5.90 -22.29 27.99
C GLY A 76 5.29 -23.00 26.77
N PHE A 77 5.81 -22.77 25.57
CA PHE A 77 5.54 -23.55 24.37
C PHE A 77 6.75 -24.40 23.98
N LEU A 78 6.51 -25.47 23.20
CA LEU A 78 7.52 -26.37 22.65
C LEU A 78 7.89 -25.90 21.23
N PRO A 79 9.04 -25.21 21.04
CA PRO A 79 9.36 -24.55 19.78
C PRO A 79 9.92 -25.50 18.72
N GLU A 80 9.48 -25.28 17.48
CA GLU A 80 10.02 -25.91 16.28
C GLU A 80 10.26 -24.83 15.21
N LEU A 81 11.51 -24.72 14.72
CA LEU A 81 11.84 -23.81 13.64
C LEU A 81 11.91 -24.54 12.30
N ARG A 82 11.20 -24.01 11.30
CA ARG A 82 11.36 -24.42 9.90
C ARG A 82 11.72 -23.21 9.04
N HIS A 83 12.67 -23.40 8.15
CA HIS A 83 13.07 -22.33 7.24
C HIS A 83 12.12 -22.16 6.06
N SER A 84 11.59 -23.26 5.54
CA SER A 84 10.60 -23.26 4.46
C SER A 84 9.65 -24.44 4.64
N HIS A 85 8.34 -24.19 4.52
CA HIS A 85 7.29 -25.20 4.62
C HIS A 85 6.02 -24.68 3.94
N PRO A 86 5.10 -25.51 3.42
CA PRO A 86 3.83 -25.03 2.88
C PRO A 86 3.05 -24.14 3.86
N SER A 87 2.83 -24.59 5.09
CA SER A 87 2.16 -23.82 6.15
C SER A 87 2.63 -24.26 7.54
N SER A 88 2.74 -23.32 8.47
CA SER A 88 2.99 -23.58 9.90
C SER A 88 1.83 -24.36 10.54
N ASN A 89 0.58 -24.13 10.11
CA ASN A 89 -0.59 -24.88 10.58
C ASN A 89 -0.48 -26.38 10.26
N ASP A 90 0.06 -26.74 9.09
CA ASP A 90 0.13 -28.14 8.65
C ASP A 90 0.96 -29.00 9.62
N ILE A 91 2.01 -28.42 10.22
CA ILE A 91 2.89 -29.10 11.16
C ILE A 91 2.14 -29.42 12.46
N ILE A 92 1.40 -28.45 12.99
CA ILE A 92 0.63 -28.65 14.23
C ILE A 92 -0.59 -29.54 13.98
N LEU A 93 -1.25 -29.42 12.82
CA LEU A 93 -2.34 -30.30 12.41
C LEU A 93 -1.90 -31.77 12.28
N ALA A 94 -0.72 -32.01 11.71
CA ALA A 94 -0.16 -33.35 11.63
C ALA A 94 0.04 -33.95 13.02
N ALA A 95 0.64 -33.19 13.95
CA ALA A 95 0.80 -33.61 15.34
C ALA A 95 -0.55 -33.90 16.03
N ALA A 96 -1.55 -33.04 15.82
CA ALA A 96 -2.89 -33.22 16.39
C ALA A 96 -3.62 -34.47 15.87
N ARG A 97 -3.40 -34.83 14.59
CA ARG A 97 -3.98 -36.02 13.95
C ARG A 97 -3.32 -37.31 14.37
N GLU A 98 -2.00 -37.28 14.61
CA GLU A 98 -1.27 -38.42 15.16
C GLU A 98 -1.73 -38.72 16.59
N HIS A 99 -1.73 -37.70 17.45
CA HIS A 99 -2.28 -37.80 18.79
C HIS A 99 -2.68 -36.41 19.29
N ILE A 100 -3.92 -36.24 19.75
CA ILE A 100 -4.48 -34.90 20.03
C ILE A 100 -3.65 -34.10 21.03
N LEU A 101 -3.09 -34.75 22.05
CA LEU A 101 -2.24 -34.11 23.06
C LEU A 101 -0.86 -33.67 22.52
N SER A 102 -0.38 -34.27 21.43
CA SER A 102 0.90 -33.90 20.80
C SER A 102 0.90 -32.50 20.18
N ALA A 103 -0.29 -31.91 19.97
CA ALA A 103 -0.43 -30.54 19.55
C ALA A 103 -0.40 -29.54 20.72
N HIS A 104 -0.70 -29.95 21.96
CA HIS A 104 -0.82 -29.02 23.08
C HIS A 104 0.51 -28.29 23.32
N ARG A 105 0.46 -26.95 23.31
CA ARG A 105 1.62 -26.05 23.47
C ARG A 105 2.73 -26.25 22.44
N ARG A 106 2.54 -27.06 21.40
CA ARG A 106 3.51 -27.15 20.30
C ARG A 106 3.46 -25.86 19.49
N LEU A 107 4.61 -25.25 19.24
CA LEU A 107 4.79 -24.01 18.49
C LEU A 107 5.67 -24.27 17.28
N CYS A 108 5.25 -23.86 16.10
CA CYS A 108 6.08 -23.88 14.91
C CYS A 108 6.18 -22.50 14.28
N LEU A 109 7.41 -22.01 14.08
CA LEU A 109 7.69 -20.82 13.30
C LEU A 109 8.25 -21.22 11.94
N VAL A 110 7.73 -20.60 10.87
CA VAL A 110 8.18 -20.83 9.50
C VAL A 110 8.67 -19.51 8.90
N HIS A 111 9.91 -19.43 8.41
CA HIS A 111 10.42 -18.19 7.78
C HIS A 111 9.85 -17.92 6.39
N GLU A 112 9.57 -18.99 5.63
CA GLU A 112 9.00 -18.92 4.28
C GLU A 112 7.84 -19.91 4.15
N GLN A 113 6.61 -19.40 4.05
CA GLN A 113 5.46 -20.23 3.72
C GLN A 113 5.25 -20.28 2.21
N THR A 114 5.38 -21.45 1.59
CA THR A 114 5.15 -21.63 0.15
C THR A 114 3.68 -21.84 -0.21
N GLY A 115 2.85 -22.18 0.78
CA GLY A 115 1.42 -22.44 0.66
C GLY A 115 0.60 -21.77 1.78
N GLY A 116 1.01 -20.57 2.21
CA GLY A 116 0.34 -19.83 3.28
C GLY A 116 -1.15 -19.62 3.02
N ARG A 117 -1.98 -19.90 4.01
CA ARG A 117 -3.45 -19.86 3.90
C ARG A 117 -4.05 -18.82 4.83
N GLY A 118 -5.05 -18.12 4.33
CA GLY A 118 -6.01 -17.34 5.10
C GLY A 118 -7.38 -18.02 5.12
N ARG A 119 -8.38 -17.34 5.66
CA ARG A 119 -9.76 -17.84 5.68
C ARG A 119 -10.38 -17.83 4.28
N GLN A 120 -11.42 -18.65 4.09
CA GLN A 120 -12.20 -18.74 2.85
C GLN A 120 -11.33 -19.00 1.59
N GLY A 121 -10.24 -19.75 1.74
CA GLY A 121 -9.35 -20.09 0.63
C GLY A 121 -8.44 -18.95 0.16
N LYS A 122 -8.44 -17.79 0.83
CA LYS A 122 -7.50 -16.70 0.52
C LYS A 122 -6.06 -17.15 0.80
N LYS A 123 -5.11 -16.65 0.01
CA LYS A 123 -3.68 -16.92 0.23
C LYS A 123 -3.09 -15.91 1.22
N TRP A 124 -2.21 -16.39 2.09
CA TRP A 124 -1.37 -15.53 2.92
C TRP A 124 -0.01 -15.37 2.22
N HIS A 125 0.24 -14.19 1.69
CA HIS A 125 1.48 -13.87 1.00
C HIS A 125 2.53 -13.38 2.00
N SER A 126 3.72 -13.95 1.95
CA SER A 126 4.87 -13.52 2.76
C SER A 126 6.17 -13.77 2.02
N ARG A 127 7.10 -12.81 2.08
CA ARG A 127 8.49 -13.03 1.70
C ARG A 127 9.34 -13.21 2.95
N ILE A 128 10.50 -13.82 2.76
CA ILE A 128 11.45 -14.08 3.83
C ILE A 128 11.75 -12.80 4.62
N GLY A 129 11.53 -12.87 5.93
CA GLY A 129 11.80 -11.79 6.88
C GLY A 129 10.77 -10.65 6.92
N GLU A 130 9.76 -10.65 6.05
CA GLU A 130 8.73 -9.60 6.02
C GLU A 130 7.58 -9.88 6.99
N CYS A 131 7.24 -11.14 7.23
CA CYS A 131 6.15 -11.53 8.12
C CYS A 131 6.65 -12.46 9.23
N LEU A 132 6.17 -12.23 10.45
CA LEU A 132 6.24 -13.20 11.54
C LEU A 132 5.09 -14.18 11.34
N THR A 133 5.39 -15.39 10.85
CA THR A 133 4.41 -16.46 10.61
C THR A 133 4.70 -17.67 11.50
N PHE A 134 3.77 -17.98 12.38
CA PHE A 134 3.88 -19.11 13.29
C PHE A 134 2.51 -19.70 13.60
N SER A 135 2.50 -20.94 14.06
CA SER A 135 1.30 -21.62 14.55
C SER A 135 1.58 -22.29 15.86
N PHE A 136 0.56 -22.40 16.71
CA PHE A 136 0.63 -23.23 17.89
C PHE A 136 -0.63 -24.07 18.06
N GLY A 137 -0.51 -25.16 18.82
CA GLY A 137 -1.65 -25.98 19.21
C GLY A 137 -2.06 -25.73 20.67
N TRP A 138 -3.37 -25.74 20.92
CA TRP A 138 -3.93 -25.74 22.26
C TRP A 138 -5.07 -26.75 22.33
N VAL A 139 -5.10 -27.55 23.39
CA VAL A 139 -6.10 -28.62 23.55
C VAL A 139 -7.08 -28.21 24.63
N PHE A 140 -8.36 -28.25 24.30
CA PHE A 140 -9.46 -27.92 25.18
C PHE A 140 -10.27 -29.17 25.53
N ASP A 141 -10.69 -29.23 26.79
CA ASP A 141 -11.65 -30.22 27.29
C ASP A 141 -13.08 -29.73 27.08
N LYS A 142 -13.33 -29.24 25.86
CA LYS A 142 -14.60 -28.68 25.41
C LYS A 142 -14.95 -29.15 24.00
N PRO A 143 -16.24 -29.26 23.66
CA PRO A 143 -16.67 -29.56 22.30
C PRO A 143 -16.36 -28.40 21.36
N GLN A 144 -16.17 -28.72 20.07
CA GLN A 144 -15.87 -27.75 19.03
C GLN A 144 -16.91 -26.61 18.92
N ALA A 145 -18.17 -26.89 19.25
CA ALA A 145 -19.25 -25.90 19.20
C ALA A 145 -19.03 -24.71 20.15
N GLU A 146 -18.27 -24.91 21.24
CA GLU A 146 -17.93 -23.85 22.20
C GLU A 146 -16.70 -23.01 21.78
N MET A 147 -16.05 -23.36 20.68
CA MET A 147 -14.83 -22.68 20.22
C MET A 147 -15.11 -21.42 19.38
N GLY A 148 -16.38 -21.05 19.16
CA GLY A 148 -16.78 -19.96 18.27
C GLY A 148 -16.15 -18.60 18.59
N ALA A 149 -15.92 -18.32 19.89
CA ALA A 149 -15.30 -17.07 20.34
C ALA A 149 -13.76 -17.11 20.43
N LEU A 150 -13.12 -18.27 20.22
CA LEU A 150 -11.67 -18.42 20.33
C LEU A 150 -10.89 -17.43 19.42
N PRO A 151 -11.29 -17.15 18.16
CA PRO A 151 -10.62 -16.14 17.34
C PRO A 151 -10.61 -14.74 17.98
N LEU A 152 -11.66 -14.39 18.73
CA LEU A 152 -11.75 -13.09 19.40
C LEU A 152 -10.77 -13.00 20.56
N VAL A 153 -10.67 -14.07 21.36
CA VAL A 153 -9.72 -14.18 22.48
C VAL A 153 -8.28 -14.13 21.97
N VAL A 154 -7.95 -14.90 20.94
CA VAL A 154 -6.61 -14.88 20.31
C VAL A 154 -6.31 -13.49 19.73
N GLY A 155 -7.30 -12.87 19.07
CA GLY A 155 -7.18 -11.51 18.55
C GLY A 155 -6.88 -10.48 19.65
N LEU A 156 -7.59 -10.56 20.76
CA LEU A 156 -7.39 -9.68 21.92
C LEU A 156 -6.02 -9.89 22.56
N ALA A 157 -5.58 -11.14 22.76
CA ALA A 157 -4.26 -11.46 23.29
C ALA A 157 -3.15 -10.88 22.41
N CYS A 158 -3.23 -11.07 21.08
CA CYS A 158 -2.30 -10.46 20.14
C CYS A 158 -2.33 -8.92 20.21
N ARG A 159 -3.52 -8.33 20.26
CA ARG A 159 -3.68 -6.87 20.37
C ARG A 159 -3.03 -6.33 21.64
N ASN A 160 -3.25 -6.98 22.79
CA ASN A 160 -2.70 -6.57 24.07
C ASN A 160 -1.18 -6.67 24.09
N ALA A 161 -0.63 -7.78 23.57
CA ALA A 161 0.81 -7.98 23.44
C ALA A 161 1.47 -6.88 22.60
N LEU A 162 0.89 -6.59 21.43
CA LEU A 162 1.41 -5.56 20.52
C LEU A 162 1.25 -4.15 21.12
N SER A 163 0.09 -3.85 21.74
CA SER A 163 -0.15 -2.56 22.38
C SER A 163 0.77 -2.32 23.59
N GLY A 164 1.13 -3.37 24.34
CA GLY A 164 2.10 -3.30 25.44
C GLY A 164 3.54 -3.06 24.98
N LEU A 165 3.81 -3.24 23.69
CA LEU A 165 5.07 -2.92 23.02
C LEU A 165 4.97 -1.64 22.17
N ASP A 166 4.01 -0.78 22.48
CA ASP A 166 3.74 0.50 21.80
C ASP A 166 3.42 0.39 20.30
N VAL A 167 2.98 -0.79 19.83
CA VAL A 167 2.52 -0.98 18.45
C VAL A 167 1.04 -0.60 18.36
N PRO A 168 0.64 0.42 17.57
CA PRO A 168 -0.76 0.80 17.45
C PRO A 168 -1.57 -0.28 16.73
N VAL A 169 -2.44 -0.98 17.47
CA VAL A 169 -3.24 -2.09 16.95
C VAL A 169 -4.63 -2.14 17.58
N GLN A 170 -5.61 -2.51 16.76
CA GLN A 170 -6.98 -2.84 17.10
C GLN A 170 -7.33 -4.21 16.55
N VAL A 171 -8.40 -4.81 17.07
CA VAL A 171 -8.97 -6.04 16.51
C VAL A 171 -10.11 -5.71 15.54
N LYS A 172 -10.20 -6.49 14.47
CA LYS A 172 -11.29 -6.46 13.51
C LYS A 172 -11.91 -7.85 13.44
N TRP A 173 -13.22 -7.91 13.64
CA TRP A 173 -13.95 -9.18 13.60
C TRP A 173 -13.88 -9.80 12.19
N PRO A 174 -13.73 -11.13 12.06
CA PRO A 174 -13.60 -12.09 13.17
C PRO A 174 -12.17 -12.33 13.67
N ASN A 175 -11.14 -11.95 12.92
CA ASN A 175 -9.83 -12.59 13.05
C ASN A 175 -8.66 -11.75 12.53
N ASP A 176 -8.85 -10.44 12.35
CA ASP A 176 -7.84 -9.56 11.77
C ASP A 176 -7.27 -8.61 12.82
N LEU A 177 -5.95 -8.40 12.75
CA LEU A 177 -5.26 -7.32 13.46
C LEU A 177 -5.13 -6.14 12.51
N VAL A 178 -5.54 -4.96 12.94
CA VAL A 178 -5.60 -3.77 12.09
C VAL A 178 -5.01 -2.56 12.79
N SER A 179 -4.46 -1.64 11.99
CA SER A 179 -4.08 -0.29 12.40
C SER A 179 -4.88 0.74 11.60
N ALA A 180 -4.72 2.02 11.92
CA ALA A 180 -5.26 3.10 11.10
C ALA A 180 -4.79 3.05 9.63
N SER A 181 -3.60 2.49 9.37
CA SER A 181 -3.02 2.40 8.03
C SER A 181 -3.41 1.14 7.25
N GLY A 182 -4.12 0.20 7.88
CA GLY A 182 -4.54 -1.04 7.24
C GLY A 182 -4.26 -2.30 8.06
N LYS A 183 -4.32 -3.46 7.40
CA LYS A 183 -4.22 -4.78 8.03
C LYS A 183 -2.80 -5.10 8.47
N LEU A 184 -2.60 -5.30 9.76
CA LEU A 184 -1.33 -5.68 10.38
C LEU A 184 -1.11 -7.18 10.42
N GLY A 185 -2.18 -7.96 10.55
CA GLY A 185 -2.06 -9.40 10.74
C GLY A 185 -3.38 -10.12 10.58
N GLY A 186 -3.31 -11.45 10.55
CA GLY A 186 -4.46 -12.33 10.45
C GLY A 186 -4.28 -13.59 11.27
N ILE A 187 -5.40 -14.10 11.77
CA ILE A 187 -5.47 -15.31 12.57
C ILE A 187 -6.28 -16.36 11.80
N LEU A 188 -5.78 -17.58 11.71
CA LEU A 188 -6.47 -18.72 11.14
C LEU A 188 -6.53 -19.85 12.17
N ILE A 189 -7.73 -20.21 12.59
CA ILE A 189 -7.94 -21.32 13.52
C ILE A 189 -8.57 -22.49 12.79
N GLU A 190 -7.93 -23.65 12.91
CA GLU A 190 -8.43 -24.95 12.45
C GLU A 190 -8.56 -25.87 13.67
N THR A 191 -9.44 -26.87 13.63
CA THR A 191 -9.67 -27.75 14.79
C THR A 191 -9.58 -29.22 14.41
N VAL A 192 -9.00 -30.03 15.30
CA VAL A 192 -9.02 -31.49 15.24
C VAL A 192 -9.73 -32.01 16.47
N ARG A 193 -10.64 -32.98 16.30
CA ARG A 193 -11.39 -33.61 17.39
C ARG A 193 -10.85 -35.01 17.63
N GLY A 194 -10.77 -35.43 18.89
CA GLY A 194 -10.31 -36.77 19.26
C GLY A 194 -10.42 -36.99 20.77
N ALA A 195 -10.78 -38.20 21.18
CA ALA A 195 -10.87 -38.60 22.60
C ALA A 195 -11.67 -37.62 23.49
N GLY A 196 -12.79 -37.09 22.99
CA GLY A 196 -13.63 -36.13 23.72
C GLY A 196 -13.04 -34.72 23.89
N LYS A 197 -11.87 -34.44 23.31
CA LYS A 197 -11.17 -33.16 23.36
C LYS A 197 -11.15 -32.48 21.98
N THR A 198 -10.90 -31.18 21.97
CA THR A 198 -10.72 -30.37 20.76
C THR A 198 -9.33 -29.74 20.76
N ALA A 199 -8.49 -30.06 19.78
CA ALA A 199 -7.25 -29.35 19.53
C ALA A 199 -7.53 -28.19 18.57
N ALA A 200 -7.31 -26.96 19.03
CA ALA A 200 -7.25 -25.77 18.19
C ALA A 200 -5.82 -25.58 17.68
N VAL A 201 -5.68 -25.48 16.36
CA VAL A 201 -4.45 -25.11 15.67
C VAL A 201 -4.59 -23.66 15.24
N VAL A 202 -3.84 -22.79 15.89
CA VAL A 202 -3.92 -21.34 15.74
C VAL A 202 -2.71 -20.85 14.94
N GLY A 203 -2.94 -20.46 13.69
CA GLY A 203 -1.96 -19.80 12.84
C GLY A 203 -2.06 -18.29 12.93
N ILE A 204 -0.94 -17.64 13.16
CA ILE A 204 -0.84 -16.18 13.30
C ILE A 204 0.20 -15.67 12.30
N GLY A 205 -0.23 -14.76 11.44
CA GLY A 205 0.64 -14.00 10.55
C GLY A 205 0.60 -12.53 10.93
N ILE A 206 1.76 -11.96 11.25
CA ILE A 206 1.92 -10.52 11.54
C ILE A 206 2.90 -9.93 10.53
N ASN A 207 2.47 -8.90 9.81
CA ASN A 207 3.32 -8.12 8.91
C ASN A 207 4.34 -7.35 9.74
N TYR A 208 5.60 -7.78 9.74
CA TYR A 208 6.67 -7.12 10.48
C TYR A 208 7.25 -5.98 9.66
N VAL A 209 7.58 -6.25 8.40
CA VAL A 209 7.95 -5.29 7.36
C VAL A 209 6.78 -5.13 6.39
N LEU A 210 6.58 -3.94 5.85
CA LEU A 210 5.49 -3.67 4.91
C LEU A 210 5.60 -4.56 3.67
N PRO A 211 4.63 -5.48 3.43
CA PRO A 211 4.62 -6.28 2.22
C PRO A 211 4.26 -5.39 1.03
N LYS A 212 5.16 -5.27 0.06
CA LYS A 212 4.96 -4.38 -1.10
C LYS A 212 3.86 -4.84 -2.05
N GLU A 213 3.46 -6.10 -1.97
CA GLU A 213 2.55 -6.77 -2.91
C GLU A 213 1.12 -6.94 -2.37
N VAL A 214 0.83 -6.43 -1.17
CA VAL A 214 -0.48 -6.58 -0.53
C VAL A 214 -1.11 -5.20 -0.34
N GLU A 215 -2.23 -4.96 -1.03
CA GLU A 215 -3.02 -3.73 -0.89
C GLU A 215 -3.54 -3.55 0.54
N GLN A 216 -3.57 -2.30 1.02
CA GLN A 216 -4.06 -1.93 2.36
C GLN A 216 -3.40 -2.70 3.52
N ALA A 217 -2.18 -3.22 3.31
CA ALA A 217 -1.38 -3.79 4.38
C ALA A 217 -0.73 -2.68 5.21
N ALA A 218 -0.69 -2.90 6.51
CA ALA A 218 0.17 -2.21 7.45
C ALA A 218 1.27 -3.17 7.91
N SER A 219 2.30 -2.65 8.57
CA SER A 219 3.31 -3.48 9.23
C SER A 219 3.76 -2.86 10.54
N VAL A 220 4.29 -3.69 11.45
CA VAL A 220 4.81 -3.24 12.74
C VAL A 220 5.81 -2.09 12.55
N GLN A 221 6.80 -2.26 11.65
CA GLN A 221 7.80 -1.23 11.39
C GLN A 221 7.21 0.10 10.87
N ALA A 222 6.09 0.05 10.15
CA ALA A 222 5.48 1.24 9.57
C ALA A 222 4.55 2.00 10.54
N VAL A 223 3.99 1.31 11.54
CA VAL A 223 3.04 1.90 12.49
C VAL A 223 3.68 2.37 13.79
N CYS A 224 4.88 1.88 14.12
CA CYS A 224 5.63 2.34 15.29
C CYS A 224 6.23 3.73 15.06
N LYS A 225 6.13 4.60 16.07
CA LYS A 225 6.77 5.93 16.08
C LYS A 225 8.19 5.90 16.64
N THR A 226 8.49 4.89 17.46
CA THR A 226 9.79 4.56 18.04
C THR A 226 10.43 3.42 17.24
N PRO A 227 11.71 3.07 17.51
CA PRO A 227 12.27 1.84 16.98
C PRO A 227 11.33 0.66 17.29
N PRO A 228 10.92 -0.11 16.27
CA PRO A 228 9.93 -1.17 16.44
C PRO A 228 10.51 -2.29 17.33
N PRO A 229 9.67 -2.99 18.12
CA PRO A 229 10.12 -4.13 18.88
C PRO A 229 10.74 -5.18 17.95
N SER A 230 11.74 -5.91 18.45
CA SER A 230 12.32 -7.02 17.70
C SER A 230 11.28 -8.13 17.49
N ALA A 231 11.43 -8.91 16.41
CA ALA A 231 10.53 -10.04 16.16
C ALA A 231 10.48 -11.06 17.32
N PRO A 232 11.59 -11.39 18.01
CA PRO A 232 11.55 -12.20 19.22
C PRO A 232 10.76 -11.58 20.37
N GLN A 233 10.89 -10.27 20.62
CA GLN A 233 10.10 -9.58 21.65
C GLN A 233 8.60 -9.63 21.34
N LEU A 234 8.22 -9.43 20.07
CA LEU A 234 6.82 -9.56 19.64
C LEU A 234 6.28 -10.97 19.87
N LEU A 235 7.02 -11.99 19.44
CA LEU A 235 6.61 -13.39 19.61
C LEU A 235 6.45 -13.73 21.09
N GLN A 236 7.43 -13.36 21.92
CA GLN A 236 7.39 -13.60 23.36
C GLN A 236 6.17 -12.93 24.02
N ALA A 237 5.91 -11.65 23.73
CA ALA A 237 4.76 -10.94 24.28
C ALA A 237 3.43 -11.58 23.86
N VAL A 238 3.32 -12.00 22.60
CA VAL A 238 2.11 -12.68 22.10
C VAL A 238 1.91 -14.02 22.79
N LEU A 239 2.95 -14.85 22.92
CA LEU A 239 2.86 -16.15 23.58
C LEU A 239 2.55 -16.02 25.07
N HIS A 240 3.09 -14.99 25.74
CA HIS A 240 2.75 -14.67 27.13
C HIS A 240 1.25 -14.36 27.28
N GLU A 241 0.71 -13.41 26.51
CA GLU A 241 -0.72 -13.06 26.56
C GLU A 241 -1.63 -14.24 26.23
N LEU A 242 -1.23 -15.10 25.29
CA LEU A 242 -1.95 -16.33 24.95
C LEU A 242 -1.90 -17.36 26.10
N GLY A 243 -0.73 -17.50 26.75
CA GLY A 243 -0.56 -18.37 27.91
C GLY A 243 -1.43 -17.98 29.10
N VAL A 244 -1.75 -16.69 29.23
CA VAL A 244 -2.69 -16.15 30.23
C VAL A 244 -4.15 -16.30 29.79
N SER A 245 -4.47 -15.98 28.53
CA SER A 245 -5.85 -15.89 28.05
C SER A 245 -6.48 -17.26 27.77
N LEU A 246 -5.72 -18.23 27.25
CA LEU A 246 -6.26 -19.52 26.83
C LEU A 246 -6.77 -20.39 28.01
N PRO A 247 -6.10 -20.47 29.17
CA PRO A 247 -6.66 -21.12 30.35
C PRO A 247 -7.98 -20.49 30.82
N VAL A 248 -8.04 -19.16 30.89
CA VAL A 248 -9.25 -18.43 31.31
C VAL A 248 -10.40 -18.70 30.33
N PHE A 249 -10.14 -18.71 29.02
CA PHE A 249 -11.14 -19.09 28.03
C PHE A 249 -11.58 -20.57 28.16
N ALA A 250 -10.64 -21.48 28.47
CA ALA A 250 -10.94 -22.89 28.67
C ALA A 250 -11.87 -23.13 29.86
N GLU A 251 -11.81 -22.29 30.89
CA GLU A 251 -12.66 -22.42 32.08
C GLU A 251 -13.97 -21.62 31.95
N GLN A 252 -13.88 -20.36 31.53
CA GLN A 252 -14.95 -19.37 31.67
C GLN A 252 -15.55 -18.91 30.33
N GLY A 253 -15.02 -19.38 29.20
CA GLY A 253 -15.47 -18.95 27.88
C GLY A 253 -15.14 -17.49 27.57
N PHE A 254 -15.97 -16.83 26.76
CA PHE A 254 -15.70 -15.47 26.27
C PHE A 254 -16.08 -14.35 27.25
N ALA A 255 -16.95 -14.61 28.22
CA ALA A 255 -17.53 -13.58 29.09
C ALA A 255 -16.48 -12.65 29.74
N PRO A 256 -15.36 -13.16 30.32
CA PRO A 256 -14.32 -12.30 30.92
C PRO A 256 -13.62 -11.37 29.92
N PHE A 257 -13.65 -11.70 28.63
CA PHE A 257 -12.96 -10.96 27.57
C PHE A 257 -13.87 -9.96 26.85
N SER A 258 -15.20 -10.07 27.01
CA SER A 258 -16.17 -9.34 26.21
C SER A 258 -15.97 -7.82 26.25
N ALA A 259 -15.83 -7.25 27.44
CA ALA A 259 -15.63 -5.81 27.62
C ALA A 259 -14.30 -5.32 27.02
N ALA A 260 -13.20 -6.03 27.28
CA ALA A 260 -11.89 -5.68 26.75
C ALA A 260 -11.83 -5.84 25.22
N TYR A 261 -12.47 -6.87 24.68
CA TYR A 261 -12.59 -7.08 23.24
C TYR A 261 -13.39 -5.95 22.59
N ALA A 262 -14.54 -5.58 23.17
CA ALA A 262 -15.37 -4.49 22.69
C ALA A 262 -14.58 -3.17 22.62
N GLN A 263 -13.84 -2.84 23.68
CA GLN A 263 -12.99 -1.63 23.72
C GLN A 263 -11.85 -1.67 22.70
N ALA A 264 -11.27 -2.84 22.44
CA ALA A 264 -10.17 -3.01 21.48
C ALA A 264 -10.66 -3.11 20.02
N ASN A 265 -11.96 -3.27 19.78
CA ASN A 265 -12.51 -3.50 18.46
C ASN A 265 -12.62 -2.21 17.67
N ARG A 266 -12.07 -2.21 16.45
CA ARG A 266 -12.09 -1.05 15.56
C ARG A 266 -13.50 -0.63 15.14
N ASP A 267 -14.38 -1.61 14.94
CA ASP A 267 -15.66 -1.42 14.25
C ASP A 267 -16.86 -1.26 15.20
N LEU A 268 -16.67 -1.37 16.53
CA LEU A 268 -17.74 -1.20 17.51
C LEU A 268 -18.40 0.19 17.39
N GLY A 269 -19.74 0.21 17.31
CA GLY A 269 -20.51 1.43 17.11
C GLY A 269 -20.40 2.05 15.72
N GLN A 270 -19.66 1.43 14.79
CA GLN A 270 -19.48 1.92 13.43
C GLN A 270 -20.47 1.27 12.46
N ALA A 271 -20.84 2.03 11.42
CA ALA A 271 -21.60 1.49 10.29
C ALA A 271 -20.71 0.63 9.40
N VAL A 272 -21.12 -0.62 9.17
CA VAL A 272 -20.37 -1.62 8.40
C VAL A 272 -21.23 -2.26 7.33
N ARG A 273 -20.56 -2.79 6.31
CA ARG A 273 -21.09 -3.72 5.31
C ARG A 273 -20.56 -5.10 5.64
N LEU A 274 -21.47 -6.06 5.75
CA LEU A 274 -21.11 -7.47 5.87
C LEU A 274 -20.92 -8.05 4.46
N LEU A 275 -19.75 -8.63 4.24
CA LEU A 275 -19.33 -9.21 2.98
C LEU A 275 -19.27 -10.74 3.09
N HIS A 276 -19.79 -11.41 2.07
CA HIS A 276 -19.63 -12.84 1.86
C HIS A 276 -19.23 -13.09 0.40
N HIS A 277 -18.09 -13.75 0.17
CA HIS A 277 -17.50 -13.90 -1.17
C HIS A 277 -17.38 -12.58 -1.97
N GLY A 278 -17.10 -11.47 -1.28
CA GLY A 278 -16.97 -10.14 -1.88
C GLY A 278 -18.28 -9.42 -2.18
N GLN A 279 -19.43 -10.06 -1.95
CA GLN A 279 -20.75 -9.45 -2.11
C GLN A 279 -21.26 -8.90 -0.78
N ILE A 280 -21.90 -7.74 -0.81
CA ILE A 280 -22.58 -7.15 0.36
C ILE A 280 -23.84 -7.97 0.60
N ILE A 281 -23.91 -8.63 1.76
CA ILE A 281 -25.07 -9.42 2.15
C ILE A 281 -25.95 -8.71 3.18
N GLU A 282 -25.37 -7.82 4.00
CA GLU A 282 -26.10 -7.02 5.00
C GLU A 282 -25.37 -5.70 5.25
N GLU A 283 -26.09 -4.70 5.76
CA GLU A 283 -25.54 -3.44 6.27
C GLU A 283 -26.13 -3.11 7.64
N GLY A 284 -25.32 -2.54 8.53
CA GLY A 284 -25.79 -2.15 9.86
C GLY A 284 -24.71 -1.53 10.71
N THR A 285 -25.03 -1.26 11.98
CA THR A 285 -24.07 -0.77 12.98
C THR A 285 -23.64 -1.91 13.88
N VAL A 286 -22.33 -2.05 14.14
CA VAL A 286 -21.83 -3.08 15.07
C VAL A 286 -22.30 -2.73 16.48
N ALA A 287 -23.21 -3.55 17.02
CA ALA A 287 -23.79 -3.36 18.35
C ALA A 287 -22.98 -4.07 19.46
N GLY A 288 -22.28 -5.14 19.11
CA GLY A 288 -21.48 -5.90 20.07
C GLY A 288 -21.18 -7.31 19.58
N PHE A 289 -20.90 -8.21 20.53
CA PHE A 289 -20.53 -9.60 20.27
C PHE A 289 -21.22 -10.49 21.30
N THR A 290 -21.75 -11.63 20.84
CA THR A 290 -22.34 -12.66 21.73
C THR A 290 -21.25 -13.45 22.46
N GLU A 291 -21.64 -14.18 23.51
CA GLU A 291 -20.74 -15.11 24.21
C GLU A 291 -20.16 -16.21 23.28
N ALA A 292 -20.90 -16.58 22.24
CA ALA A 292 -20.45 -17.52 21.22
C ALA A 292 -19.49 -16.91 20.17
N GLY A 293 -19.18 -15.61 20.28
CA GLY A 293 -18.27 -14.89 19.38
C GLY A 293 -18.91 -14.38 18.07
N ALA A 294 -20.22 -14.52 17.93
CA ALA A 294 -20.96 -13.96 16.80
C ALA A 294 -21.08 -12.43 16.93
N LEU A 295 -21.01 -11.74 15.80
CA LEU A 295 -21.20 -10.29 15.69
C LEU A 295 -22.68 -9.94 15.84
N LEU A 296 -23.01 -8.99 16.71
CA LEU A 296 -24.33 -8.39 16.80
C LEU A 296 -24.36 -7.16 15.90
N LEU A 297 -25.19 -7.21 14.85
CA LEU A 297 -25.33 -6.16 13.86
C LEU A 297 -26.73 -5.56 13.96
N ARG A 298 -26.82 -4.26 14.28
CA ARG A 298 -28.08 -3.52 14.27
C ARG A 298 -28.39 -3.07 12.85
N THR A 299 -29.37 -3.72 12.22
CA THR A 299 -29.86 -3.41 10.88
C THR A 299 -31.16 -2.61 10.94
N GLN A 300 -31.67 -2.15 9.80
CA GLN A 300 -32.99 -1.52 9.73
C GLN A 300 -34.14 -2.47 10.12
N ALA A 301 -33.96 -3.77 9.92
CA ALA A 301 -34.94 -4.81 10.28
C ALA A 301 -34.82 -5.28 11.74
N GLY A 302 -33.96 -4.64 12.55
CA GLY A 302 -33.65 -5.05 13.92
C GLY A 302 -32.23 -5.62 14.05
N GLU A 303 -31.93 -6.15 15.24
CA GLU A 303 -30.64 -6.74 15.56
C GLU A 303 -30.52 -8.16 14.99
N LYS A 304 -29.41 -8.44 14.30
CA LYS A 304 -29.08 -9.75 13.72
C LYS A 304 -27.77 -10.27 14.29
N GLN A 305 -27.74 -11.57 14.57
CA GLN A 305 -26.53 -12.29 14.97
C GLN A 305 -25.84 -12.88 13.74
N ILE A 306 -24.56 -12.53 13.53
CA ILE A 306 -23.76 -12.93 12.39
C ILE A 306 -22.61 -13.83 12.85
N VAL A 307 -22.61 -15.09 12.39
CA VAL A 307 -21.62 -16.10 12.78
C VAL A 307 -20.49 -16.22 11.75
N ILE A 308 -20.77 -15.89 10.48
CA ILE A 308 -19.82 -16.01 9.36
C ILE A 308 -19.88 -14.74 8.51
N GLY A 309 -18.71 -14.24 8.12
CA GLY A 309 -18.57 -13.14 7.17
C GLY A 309 -17.26 -12.37 7.36
N GLU A 310 -17.08 -11.36 6.52
CA GLU A 310 -16.07 -10.31 6.67
C GLU A 310 -16.78 -8.97 6.80
N ILE A 311 -16.40 -8.13 7.75
CA ILE A 311 -16.93 -6.77 7.82
C ILE A 311 -16.00 -5.81 7.09
N SER A 312 -16.58 -4.87 6.35
CA SER A 312 -15.89 -3.67 5.89
C SER A 312 -16.58 -2.48 6.49
N LEU A 313 -15.83 -1.46 6.90
CA LEU A 313 -16.45 -0.17 7.22
C LEU A 313 -17.25 0.27 5.98
N ARG A 314 -18.46 0.78 6.22
CA ARG A 314 -19.21 1.44 5.17
C ARG A 314 -18.38 2.67 4.81
N GLN A 315 -17.79 2.67 3.62
CA GLN A 315 -17.49 3.93 2.98
C GLN A 315 -18.86 4.57 2.79
N THR A 316 -19.20 5.51 3.67
CA THR A 316 -20.23 6.48 3.32
C THR A 316 -19.77 6.98 1.95
N PRO A 317 -20.55 6.83 0.86
CA PRO A 317 -20.30 7.68 -0.29
C PRO A 317 -20.20 9.09 0.31
N PRO A 318 -19.19 9.91 -0.05
CA PRO A 318 -19.14 11.26 0.46
C PRO A 318 -20.55 11.83 0.35
N PRO A 319 -21.12 12.40 1.43
CA PRO A 319 -22.47 12.94 1.39
C PRO A 319 -22.58 13.68 0.07
N GLN A 320 -23.54 13.29 -0.78
CA GLN A 320 -23.78 13.99 -2.02
C GLN A 320 -23.86 15.46 -1.61
N PRO A 321 -22.98 16.33 -2.13
CA PRO A 321 -23.10 17.73 -1.85
C PRO A 321 -24.51 18.09 -2.30
N GLN A 322 -25.36 18.47 -1.34
CA GLN A 322 -26.39 19.43 -1.72
C GLN A 322 -25.62 20.59 -2.33
N PRO A 323 -26.04 21.15 -3.48
CA PRO A 323 -25.40 22.31 -4.07
C PRO A 323 -25.57 23.49 -3.12
N GLY A 324 -24.68 23.55 -2.13
CA GLY A 324 -24.50 24.65 -1.21
C GLY A 324 -23.58 25.64 -1.90
N SER A 325 -23.91 26.91 -1.76
CA SER A 325 -23.18 28.08 -2.23
C SER A 325 -21.78 28.26 -1.60
N GLY A 326 -21.08 27.17 -1.27
CA GLY A 326 -19.80 27.15 -0.57
C GLY A 326 -18.59 27.24 -1.52
N THR A 327 -17.50 27.78 -1.01
CA THR A 327 -16.22 27.89 -1.73
C THR A 327 -15.59 26.50 -1.92
N HIS A 328 -14.98 26.21 -3.07
CA HIS A 328 -14.35 24.91 -3.34
C HIS A 328 -12.88 25.07 -3.73
N LEU A 329 -11.99 24.31 -3.09
CA LEU A 329 -10.56 24.29 -3.39
C LEU A 329 -10.17 23.00 -4.13
N LEU A 330 -9.46 23.14 -5.24
CA LEU A 330 -8.92 22.04 -6.05
C LEU A 330 -7.43 21.86 -5.79
N LEU A 331 -6.96 20.63 -5.63
CA LEU A 331 -5.55 20.31 -5.34
C LEU A 331 -4.95 19.32 -6.35
N ASP A 332 -3.86 19.70 -7.00
CA ASP A 332 -2.98 18.82 -7.79
C ASP A 332 -1.66 18.59 -7.03
N CYS A 333 -1.56 17.43 -6.37
CA CYS A 333 -0.40 17.04 -5.59
C CYS A 333 0.55 16.12 -6.39
N GLY A 334 1.26 16.73 -7.34
CA GLY A 334 2.30 16.09 -8.15
C GLY A 334 3.60 15.78 -7.38
N ASN A 335 4.52 15.02 -7.95
CA ASN A 335 5.74 14.57 -7.25
C ASN A 335 6.66 15.70 -6.73
N SER A 336 6.73 16.83 -7.44
CA SER A 336 7.71 17.89 -7.17
C SER A 336 7.14 19.11 -6.43
N ARG A 337 5.85 19.39 -6.62
CA ARG A 337 5.15 20.55 -6.05
C ARG A 337 3.67 20.23 -5.89
N VAL A 338 3.02 20.96 -4.99
CA VAL A 338 1.55 21.04 -4.94
C VAL A 338 1.11 22.26 -5.73
N LYS A 339 0.01 22.12 -6.46
CA LYS A 339 -0.70 23.21 -7.12
C LYS A 339 -2.15 23.22 -6.64
N TRP A 340 -2.76 24.39 -6.62
CA TRP A 340 -4.15 24.53 -6.19
C TRP A 340 -4.85 25.67 -6.91
N ALA A 341 -6.18 25.61 -6.96
CA ALA A 341 -7.03 26.69 -7.47
C ALA A 341 -8.38 26.67 -6.76
N TRP A 342 -8.94 27.84 -6.53
CA TRP A 342 -10.32 27.99 -6.06
C TRP A 342 -11.28 27.90 -7.24
N LEU A 343 -12.42 27.25 -7.06
CA LEU A 343 -13.49 27.27 -8.07
C LEU A 343 -14.21 28.62 -8.03
N GLU A 344 -14.31 29.23 -9.20
CA GLU A 344 -15.04 30.48 -9.45
C GLU A 344 -16.06 30.20 -10.57
N ASN A 345 -17.35 30.29 -10.26
CA ASN A 345 -18.44 30.05 -11.22
C ASN A 345 -18.29 28.72 -12.01
N GLY A 346 -17.90 27.64 -11.31
CA GLY A 346 -17.74 26.31 -11.90
C GLY A 346 -16.49 26.13 -12.76
N ARG A 347 -15.55 27.09 -12.76
CA ARG A 347 -14.25 26.99 -13.45
C ARG A 347 -13.09 27.18 -12.46
N PRO A 348 -11.90 26.61 -12.73
CA PRO A 348 -10.73 26.96 -11.95
C PRO A 348 -10.42 28.46 -12.06
N GLY A 349 -10.28 29.13 -10.93
CA GLY A 349 -9.69 30.46 -10.84
C GLY A 349 -8.18 30.43 -11.04
N THR A 350 -7.47 31.39 -10.46
CA THR A 350 -6.01 31.46 -10.58
C THR A 350 -5.33 30.25 -9.95
N VAL A 351 -4.51 29.53 -10.74
CA VAL A 351 -3.77 28.37 -10.25
C VAL A 351 -2.47 28.80 -9.59
N SER A 352 -2.36 28.53 -8.30
CA SER A 352 -1.16 28.74 -7.49
C SER A 352 -0.37 27.44 -7.33
N GLY A 353 0.89 27.54 -6.91
CA GLY A 353 1.69 26.35 -6.64
C GLY A 353 2.98 26.61 -5.88
N THR A 354 3.39 25.66 -5.06
CA THR A 354 4.58 25.75 -4.21
C THR A 354 5.29 24.40 -4.08
N PRO A 355 6.65 24.36 -4.01
CA PRO A 355 7.35 23.12 -3.69
C PRO A 355 7.07 22.66 -2.25
N TYR A 356 7.07 21.34 -2.01
CA TYR A 356 6.77 20.76 -0.69
C TYR A 356 7.67 21.23 0.45
N ARG A 357 8.89 21.70 0.14
CA ARG A 357 9.81 22.28 1.14
C ARG A 357 9.29 23.58 1.77
N ASN A 358 8.30 24.23 1.16
CA ASN A 358 7.68 25.45 1.68
C ASN A 358 6.18 25.45 1.35
N LEU A 359 5.36 24.95 2.28
CA LEU A 359 3.90 24.95 2.13
C LEU A 359 3.23 26.22 2.68
N GLN A 360 4.00 27.19 3.17
CA GLN A 360 3.47 28.45 3.70
C GLN A 360 2.54 29.19 2.72
N PRO A 361 2.84 29.26 1.40
CA PRO A 361 1.95 29.90 0.45
C PRO A 361 0.56 29.25 0.37
N LEU A 362 0.47 27.92 0.53
CA LEU A 362 -0.81 27.21 0.56
C LEU A 362 -1.59 27.52 1.84
N ALA A 363 -0.90 27.55 2.99
CA ALA A 363 -1.51 27.90 4.27
C ALA A 363 -2.00 29.36 4.30
N ASP A 364 -1.24 30.28 3.72
CA ASP A 364 -1.61 31.69 3.59
C ASP A 364 -2.85 31.86 2.71
N ASP A 365 -2.88 31.16 1.58
CA ASP A 365 -4.01 31.19 0.65
C ASP A 365 -5.27 30.58 1.26
N TRP A 366 -5.14 29.46 1.98
CA TRP A 366 -6.22 28.90 2.79
C TRP A 366 -6.75 29.90 3.83
N ARG A 367 -5.88 30.59 4.56
CA ARG A 367 -6.31 31.60 5.56
C ARG A 367 -7.07 32.77 4.95
N ARG A 368 -6.87 33.09 3.68
CA ARG A 368 -7.56 34.19 2.99
C ARG A 368 -8.93 33.79 2.44
N HIS A 369 -9.07 32.55 1.98
CA HIS A 369 -10.21 32.14 1.15
C HIS A 369 -10.99 30.95 1.73
N GLY A 370 -10.38 30.15 2.60
CA GLY A 370 -10.96 28.96 3.18
C GLY A 370 -11.81 29.23 4.42
N GLY A 371 -12.75 28.33 4.68
CA GLY A 371 -13.62 28.34 5.84
C GLY A 371 -14.11 26.93 6.19
N ALA A 372 -14.96 26.82 7.22
CA ALA A 372 -15.51 25.53 7.64
C ALA A 372 -16.38 24.87 6.56
N ASP A 373 -17.05 25.68 5.74
CA ASP A 373 -17.92 25.22 4.65
C ASP A 373 -17.18 25.01 3.32
N THR A 374 -15.85 25.13 3.31
CA THR A 374 -15.06 24.94 2.10
C THR A 374 -14.90 23.46 1.78
N ALA A 375 -15.38 23.06 0.60
CA ALA A 375 -15.10 21.72 0.06
C ALA A 375 -13.69 21.69 -0.55
N VAL A 376 -12.96 20.59 -0.34
CA VAL A 376 -11.61 20.44 -0.89
C VAL A 376 -11.50 19.11 -1.62
N THR A 377 -11.19 19.17 -2.91
CA THR A 377 -11.03 17.99 -3.77
C THR A 377 -9.64 17.99 -4.38
N GLY A 378 -8.97 16.84 -4.36
CA GLY A 378 -7.63 16.75 -4.91
C GLY A 378 -7.31 15.42 -5.55
N CYS A 379 -6.32 15.42 -6.43
CA CYS A 379 -5.64 14.20 -6.86
C CYS A 379 -4.17 14.24 -6.43
N ALA A 380 -3.57 13.08 -6.20
CA ALA A 380 -2.20 13.01 -5.70
C ALA A 380 -1.41 11.83 -6.26
N VAL A 381 -0.17 12.11 -6.66
CA VAL A 381 0.85 11.09 -7.04
C VAL A 381 2.13 11.21 -6.20
N CYS A 382 2.19 12.18 -5.28
CA CYS A 382 3.36 12.54 -4.48
C CYS A 382 3.72 11.60 -3.31
N GLY A 383 2.95 10.52 -3.09
CA GLY A 383 3.11 9.62 -1.95
C GLY A 383 2.47 10.15 -0.66
N ALA A 384 2.22 9.25 0.31
CA ALA A 384 1.39 9.54 1.49
C ALA A 384 1.95 10.66 2.38
N GLU A 385 3.27 10.77 2.51
CA GLU A 385 3.90 11.79 3.37
C GLU A 385 3.62 13.20 2.89
N LYS A 386 3.81 13.45 1.59
CA LYS A 386 3.52 14.76 0.99
C LYS A 386 2.02 15.08 1.03
N LYS A 387 1.14 14.09 0.86
CA LYS A 387 -0.31 14.26 1.07
C LYS A 387 -0.63 14.72 2.49
N ARG A 388 0.00 14.12 3.51
CA ARG A 388 -0.17 14.53 4.92
C ARG A 388 0.33 15.95 5.17
N GLN A 389 1.49 16.32 4.60
CA GLN A 389 2.04 17.67 4.73
C GLN A 389 1.09 18.73 4.15
N VAL A 390 0.48 18.45 2.99
CA VAL A 390 -0.55 19.30 2.38
C VAL A 390 -1.81 19.34 3.24
N ALA A 391 -2.31 18.18 3.69
CA ALA A 391 -3.49 18.11 4.55
C ALA A 391 -3.32 18.85 5.88
N ALA A 392 -2.10 18.90 6.42
CA ALA A 392 -1.82 19.66 7.64
C ALA A 392 -1.97 21.19 7.47
N GLN A 393 -1.98 21.70 6.23
CA GLN A 393 -2.20 23.12 5.96
C GLN A 393 -3.68 23.47 5.79
N ILE A 394 -4.56 22.47 5.69
CA ILE A 394 -5.97 22.62 5.33
C ILE A 394 -6.80 21.98 6.45
N PRO A 395 -7.39 22.76 7.38
CA PRO A 395 -8.13 22.29 8.56
C PRO A 395 -9.51 21.68 8.26
N VAL A 396 -9.74 21.22 7.03
CA VAL A 396 -10.94 20.48 6.62
C VAL A 396 -10.54 19.20 5.87
N PRO A 397 -11.41 18.18 5.83
CA PRO A 397 -11.13 16.96 5.06
C PRO A 397 -10.89 17.26 3.57
N ILE A 398 -9.90 16.59 2.99
CA ILE A 398 -9.64 16.63 1.55
C ILE A 398 -10.16 15.35 0.92
N ASP A 399 -11.07 15.48 -0.04
CA ASP A 399 -11.53 14.37 -0.88
C ASP A 399 -10.47 14.06 -1.95
N TRP A 400 -9.72 12.98 -1.72
CA TRP A 400 -8.66 12.55 -2.62
C TRP A 400 -9.19 11.59 -3.67
N LEU A 401 -9.34 12.08 -4.90
CA LEU A 401 -9.86 11.29 -6.01
C LEU A 401 -8.76 10.42 -6.64
N PRO A 402 -9.03 9.10 -6.79
CA PRO A 402 -8.16 8.21 -7.55
C PRO A 402 -8.48 8.27 -9.05
N SER A 403 -7.70 7.53 -9.84
CA SER A 403 -8.14 7.11 -11.17
C SER A 403 -9.33 6.14 -11.05
N MET A 404 -10.26 6.18 -11.99
CA MET A 404 -11.49 5.39 -11.94
C MET A 404 -11.84 4.75 -13.30
N PRO A 405 -12.66 3.68 -13.34
CA PRO A 405 -13.04 3.00 -14.57
C PRO A 405 -13.85 3.86 -15.54
N HIS A 406 -14.63 4.81 -15.02
CA HIS A 406 -15.50 5.68 -15.80
C HIS A 406 -15.73 7.01 -15.08
N ALA A 407 -15.66 8.13 -15.80
CA ALA A 407 -16.04 9.46 -15.31
C ALA A 407 -16.40 10.39 -16.47
N LEU A 408 -17.39 11.27 -16.28
CA LEU A 408 -17.76 12.31 -17.26
C LEU A 408 -18.01 11.76 -18.68
N GLY A 409 -18.58 10.55 -18.78
CA GLY A 409 -18.81 9.85 -20.05
C GLY A 409 -17.56 9.23 -20.69
N ILE A 410 -16.40 9.32 -20.04
CA ILE A 410 -15.12 8.74 -20.48
C ILE A 410 -14.92 7.38 -19.82
N ARG A 411 -14.70 6.35 -20.65
CA ARG A 411 -14.34 5.00 -20.21
C ARG A 411 -12.81 4.85 -20.16
N ASN A 412 -12.31 4.43 -19.02
CA ASN A 412 -10.90 4.13 -18.79
C ASN A 412 -10.60 2.67 -19.18
N HIS A 413 -9.74 2.46 -20.19
CA HIS A 413 -9.31 1.11 -20.61
C HIS A 413 -8.07 0.60 -19.87
N TYR A 414 -7.56 1.35 -18.89
CA TYR A 414 -6.50 0.86 -18.03
C TYR A 414 -7.00 -0.37 -17.24
N ARG A 415 -6.32 -1.51 -17.39
CA ARG A 415 -6.80 -2.81 -16.86
C ARG A 415 -7.03 -2.77 -15.34
N ASN A 416 -6.18 -2.06 -14.61
CA ASN A 416 -6.34 -1.82 -13.19
C ASN A 416 -6.28 -0.30 -12.91
N PRO A 417 -7.42 0.42 -12.88
CA PRO A 417 -7.43 1.86 -12.65
C PRO A 417 -6.73 2.30 -11.35
N ALA A 418 -6.59 1.44 -10.34
CA ALA A 418 -5.86 1.77 -9.11
C ALA A 418 -4.34 1.95 -9.32
N GLU A 419 -3.77 1.31 -10.34
CA GLU A 419 -2.36 1.47 -10.73
C GLU A 419 -2.14 2.68 -11.65
N HIS A 420 -3.23 3.28 -12.14
CA HIS A 420 -3.16 4.43 -13.03
C HIS A 420 -2.92 5.73 -12.26
N GLY A 421 -1.89 6.49 -12.65
CA GLY A 421 -1.60 7.80 -12.07
C GLY A 421 -2.83 8.71 -12.13
N ALA A 422 -3.32 9.16 -10.96
CA ALA A 422 -4.51 10.00 -10.87
C ALA A 422 -4.35 11.31 -11.67
N ASP A 423 -3.15 11.88 -11.69
CA ASP A 423 -2.82 13.06 -12.50
C ASP A 423 -3.05 12.84 -14.00
N ARG A 424 -2.67 11.68 -14.54
CA ARG A 424 -2.94 11.32 -15.94
C ARG A 424 -4.43 11.19 -16.22
N TRP A 425 -5.18 10.59 -15.30
CA TRP A 425 -6.63 10.50 -15.42
C TRP A 425 -7.29 11.89 -15.45
N PHE A 426 -6.94 12.77 -14.53
CA PHE A 426 -7.50 14.12 -14.50
C PHE A 426 -7.01 15.00 -15.65
N ASN A 427 -5.83 14.75 -16.22
CA ASN A 427 -5.44 15.36 -17.50
C ASN A 427 -6.39 14.95 -18.65
N VAL A 428 -6.80 13.68 -18.71
CA VAL A 428 -7.76 13.20 -19.71
C VAL A 428 -9.15 13.79 -19.48
N LEU A 429 -9.61 13.89 -18.24
CA LEU A 429 -10.89 14.55 -17.92
C LEU A 429 -10.86 16.05 -18.25
N GLY A 430 -9.73 16.71 -17.99
CA GLY A 430 -9.53 18.13 -18.28
C GLY A 430 -9.42 18.43 -19.77
N SER A 431 -8.92 17.48 -20.59
CA SER A 431 -8.73 17.68 -22.03
C SER A 431 -10.05 17.97 -22.77
N ARG A 432 -11.17 17.47 -22.26
CA ARG A 432 -12.51 17.73 -22.81
C ARG A 432 -13.00 19.17 -22.69
N SER A 433 -12.41 19.97 -21.81
CA SER A 433 -12.68 21.42 -21.80
C SER A 433 -12.09 22.13 -23.01
N PHE A 434 -11.17 21.49 -23.75
CA PHE A 434 -10.40 22.10 -24.83
C PHE A 434 -10.58 21.41 -26.18
N SER A 435 -11.11 20.18 -26.22
CA SER A 435 -11.38 19.47 -27.47
C SER A 435 -12.44 18.37 -27.35
N ASN A 436 -13.33 18.33 -28.34
CA ASN A 436 -14.26 17.21 -28.57
C ASN A 436 -13.70 16.17 -29.57
N ASN A 437 -12.59 16.47 -30.25
CA ASN A 437 -11.95 15.55 -31.18
C ASN A 437 -11.24 14.43 -30.42
N ALA A 438 -10.75 13.42 -31.15
CA ALA A 438 -9.70 12.56 -30.59
C ALA A 438 -8.50 13.44 -30.19
N CYS A 439 -7.84 13.13 -29.09
CA CYS A 439 -6.69 13.91 -28.64
C CYS A 439 -5.55 13.07 -28.08
N VAL A 440 -4.34 13.55 -28.34
CA VAL A 440 -3.13 13.15 -27.65
C VAL A 440 -2.88 14.16 -26.53
N ILE A 441 -2.88 13.69 -25.29
CA ILE A 441 -2.65 14.51 -24.10
C ILE A 441 -1.21 14.31 -23.63
N VAL A 442 -0.42 15.36 -23.62
CA VAL A 442 1.00 15.36 -23.30
C VAL A 442 1.24 16.14 -22.02
N SER A 443 1.73 15.50 -20.95
CA SER A 443 2.11 16.19 -19.71
C SER A 443 3.63 16.24 -19.59
N CYS A 444 4.21 17.43 -19.67
CA CYS A 444 5.65 17.68 -19.59
C CYS A 444 6.09 18.05 -18.17
N GLY A 445 6.00 17.09 -17.25
CA GLY A 445 6.39 17.22 -15.84
C GLY A 445 7.75 16.60 -15.51
N THR A 446 7.87 16.12 -14.26
CA THR A 446 9.04 15.34 -13.80
C THR A 446 9.23 14.07 -14.63
N ALA A 447 8.12 13.38 -14.92
CA ALA A 447 8.01 12.45 -16.03
C ALA A 447 7.22 13.12 -17.14
N VAL A 448 7.48 12.72 -18.38
CA VAL A 448 6.63 13.06 -19.52
C VAL A 448 5.62 11.92 -19.72
N THR A 449 4.34 12.26 -19.81
CA THR A 449 3.29 11.29 -20.17
C THR A 449 2.67 11.67 -21.50
N ILE A 450 2.29 10.67 -22.30
CA ILE A 450 1.63 10.84 -23.59
C ILE A 450 0.47 9.87 -23.64
N ASP A 451 -0.73 10.40 -23.55
CA ASP A 451 -1.98 9.68 -23.34
C ASP A 451 -2.91 9.86 -24.54
N ALA A 452 -3.72 8.86 -24.86
CA ALA A 452 -4.61 8.88 -26.02
C ALA A 452 -6.09 8.75 -25.61
N LEU A 453 -6.92 9.68 -26.11
CA LEU A 453 -8.38 9.70 -25.92
C LEU A 453 -9.06 9.76 -27.29
N THR A 454 -9.98 8.84 -27.58
CA THR A 454 -10.76 8.87 -28.83
C THR A 454 -11.85 9.93 -28.78
N ASP A 455 -12.40 10.35 -29.93
CA ASP A 455 -13.61 11.17 -30.04
C ASP A 455 -14.82 10.51 -29.34
N GLY A 456 -14.93 9.18 -29.39
CA GLY A 456 -15.94 8.39 -28.66
C GLY A 456 -15.68 8.19 -27.15
N ASN A 457 -14.90 9.06 -26.51
CA ASN A 457 -14.64 9.04 -25.06
C ASN A 457 -14.04 7.72 -24.53
N GLN A 458 -13.20 7.05 -25.33
CA GLN A 458 -12.43 5.89 -24.89
C GLN A 458 -10.99 6.32 -24.56
N TYR A 459 -10.63 6.30 -23.29
CA TYR A 459 -9.25 6.53 -22.86
C TYR A 459 -8.44 5.25 -23.03
N LEU A 460 -7.45 5.27 -23.93
CA LEU A 460 -6.74 4.08 -24.41
C LEU A 460 -5.46 3.78 -23.61
N GLY A 461 -5.06 4.65 -22.68
CA GLY A 461 -3.76 4.60 -22.03
C GLY A 461 -2.71 5.41 -22.78
N GLY A 462 -1.44 5.10 -22.54
CA GLY A 462 -0.34 5.91 -23.05
C GLY A 462 1.04 5.50 -22.55
N SER A 463 2.04 6.30 -22.93
CA SER A 463 3.45 6.10 -22.58
C SER A 463 3.87 7.01 -21.42
N ILE A 464 4.79 6.51 -20.59
CA ILE A 464 5.52 7.30 -19.57
C ILE A 464 7.01 7.27 -19.94
N MET A 465 7.66 8.42 -19.93
CA MET A 465 9.11 8.54 -20.17
C MET A 465 9.73 9.55 -19.19
N PRO A 466 11.05 9.47 -18.92
CA PRO A 466 11.71 10.46 -18.09
C PRO A 466 11.53 11.88 -18.65
N GLY A 467 11.30 12.87 -17.79
CA GLY A 467 11.29 14.27 -18.22
C GLY A 467 12.68 14.80 -18.55
N PHE A 468 12.76 15.97 -19.16
CA PHE A 468 14.04 16.58 -19.60
C PHE A 468 15.10 16.66 -18.50
N HIS A 469 14.70 16.97 -17.27
CA HIS A 469 15.62 17.05 -16.13
C HIS A 469 16.17 15.66 -15.76
N LEU A 470 15.30 14.66 -15.63
CA LEU A 470 15.70 13.28 -15.32
C LEU A 470 16.56 12.66 -16.44
N MET A 471 16.24 12.93 -17.71
CA MET A 471 17.07 12.51 -18.84
C MET A 471 18.48 13.10 -18.71
N LYS A 472 18.58 14.41 -18.44
CA LYS A 472 19.86 15.10 -18.25
C LYS A 472 20.64 14.54 -17.06
N GLU A 473 20.00 14.37 -15.90
CA GLU A 473 20.62 13.85 -14.69
C GLU A 473 21.13 12.41 -14.88
N SER A 474 20.32 11.55 -15.52
CA SER A 474 20.69 10.15 -15.79
C SER A 474 21.92 10.05 -16.69
N MET A 475 22.02 10.93 -17.71
CA MET A 475 23.21 11.01 -18.56
C MET A 475 24.42 11.53 -17.78
N ALA A 476 24.24 12.55 -16.93
CA ALA A 476 25.32 13.13 -16.12
C ALA A 476 25.87 12.13 -15.08
N ALA A 477 25.02 11.31 -14.45
CA ALA A 477 25.41 10.36 -13.41
C ALA A 477 26.31 9.21 -13.90
N LYS A 478 26.31 8.92 -15.20
CA LYS A 478 27.05 7.79 -15.79
C LYS A 478 28.21 8.19 -16.69
N THR A 479 28.52 9.49 -16.79
CA THR A 479 29.56 10.00 -17.69
C THR A 479 30.53 10.90 -16.93
N ALA A 480 31.82 10.56 -16.97
CA ALA A 480 32.85 11.15 -16.11
C ALA A 480 33.21 12.63 -16.39
N ASN A 481 32.48 13.35 -17.24
CA ASN A 481 32.94 14.64 -17.77
C ASN A 481 31.84 15.63 -18.20
N LEU A 482 30.76 15.76 -17.42
CA LEU A 482 29.63 16.63 -17.76
C LEU A 482 29.37 17.75 -16.74
N ASN A 483 30.40 18.55 -16.45
CA ASN A 483 30.24 19.91 -15.94
C ASN A 483 30.26 20.91 -17.12
N ARG A 484 29.46 20.64 -18.16
CA ARG A 484 29.42 21.44 -19.41
C ARG A 484 28.21 22.38 -19.46
N PRO A 485 28.32 23.52 -20.17
CA PRO A 485 27.18 24.43 -20.36
C PRO A 485 26.00 23.75 -21.05
N ALA A 486 24.78 24.25 -20.77
CA ALA A 486 23.56 23.73 -21.38
C ALA A 486 23.58 23.95 -22.90
N GLY A 487 23.47 22.87 -23.68
CA GLY A 487 23.35 22.95 -25.13
C GLY A 487 21.96 23.39 -25.59
N LYS A 488 21.86 23.73 -26.87
CA LYS A 488 20.59 24.02 -27.56
C LYS A 488 20.26 22.89 -28.53
N ALA A 489 18.97 22.64 -28.76
CA ALA A 489 18.53 21.64 -29.72
C ALA A 489 18.84 22.13 -31.14
N TYR A 490 19.56 21.32 -31.91
CA TYR A 490 19.84 21.54 -33.33
C TYR A 490 19.59 20.22 -34.06
N PRO A 491 18.97 20.23 -35.27
CA PRO A 491 18.68 19.01 -36.03
C PRO A 491 19.92 18.15 -36.31
N PHE A 492 21.06 18.77 -36.62
CA PHE A 492 22.32 18.10 -36.92
C PHE A 492 23.41 18.62 -35.97
N ALA A 493 23.29 18.30 -34.69
CA ALA A 493 24.20 18.79 -33.67
C ALA A 493 25.62 18.23 -33.82
N THR A 494 26.62 19.11 -33.86
CA THR A 494 28.05 18.77 -33.96
C THR A 494 28.80 18.86 -32.62
N THR A 495 28.09 19.14 -31.52
CA THR A 495 28.67 19.16 -30.17
C THR A 495 27.88 18.25 -29.24
N THR A 496 28.53 17.64 -28.25
CA THR A 496 27.88 16.74 -27.29
C THR A 496 26.71 17.42 -26.56
N ALA A 497 26.90 18.69 -26.13
CA ALA A 497 25.87 19.42 -25.39
C ALA A 497 24.62 19.65 -26.26
N ASN A 498 24.81 20.03 -27.53
CA ASN A 498 23.71 20.22 -28.47
C ASN A 498 23.07 18.88 -28.89
N ALA A 499 23.87 17.82 -29.05
CA ALA A 499 23.38 16.49 -29.40
C ALA A 499 22.52 15.89 -28.28
N MET A 500 22.90 16.07 -27.02
CA MET A 500 22.05 15.68 -25.88
C MET A 500 20.77 16.51 -25.84
N ALA A 501 20.86 17.84 -26.02
CA ALA A 501 19.71 18.72 -26.00
C ALA A 501 18.71 18.41 -27.13
N GLY A 502 19.21 18.13 -28.34
CA GLY A 502 18.46 17.66 -29.51
C GLY A 502 17.84 16.29 -29.25
N GLY A 503 18.63 15.28 -28.90
CA GLY A 503 18.13 13.91 -28.68
C GLY A 503 17.06 13.80 -27.59
N MET A 504 17.16 14.57 -26.50
CA MET A 504 16.08 14.63 -25.50
C MET A 504 14.79 15.24 -26.07
N MET A 505 14.90 16.24 -26.93
CA MET A 505 13.74 16.85 -27.59
C MET A 505 13.13 15.89 -28.61
N ASP A 506 13.95 15.28 -29.46
CA ASP A 506 13.53 14.33 -30.49
C ASP A 506 12.86 13.10 -29.87
N ALA A 507 13.34 12.64 -28.70
CA ALA A 507 12.69 11.56 -27.97
C ALA A 507 11.24 11.90 -27.58
N VAL A 508 11.01 13.11 -27.05
CA VAL A 508 9.66 13.55 -26.65
C VAL A 508 8.79 13.84 -27.87
N CYS A 509 9.25 14.67 -28.81
CA CYS A 509 8.51 15.01 -30.02
C CYS A 509 8.20 13.77 -30.87
N GLY A 510 9.17 12.87 -31.05
CA GLY A 510 8.99 11.61 -31.77
C GLY A 510 7.95 10.71 -31.11
N ALA A 511 7.92 10.64 -29.77
CA ALA A 511 6.90 9.88 -29.07
C ALA A 511 5.49 10.49 -29.21
N VAL A 512 5.38 11.82 -29.24
CA VAL A 512 4.11 12.51 -29.53
C VAL A 512 3.64 12.21 -30.94
N VAL A 513 4.53 12.33 -31.93
CA VAL A 513 4.27 12.01 -33.35
C VAL A 513 3.81 10.56 -33.51
N LEU A 514 4.48 9.60 -32.86
CA LEU A 514 4.10 8.20 -32.90
C LEU A 514 2.73 7.93 -32.27
N MET A 515 2.42 8.58 -31.13
CA MET A 515 1.11 8.42 -30.51
C MET A 515 0.00 9.04 -31.36
N HIS A 516 0.26 10.22 -31.93
CA HIS A 516 -0.66 10.90 -32.83
C HIS A 516 -0.97 10.04 -34.06
N GLY A 517 0.04 9.48 -34.72
CA GLY A 517 -0.14 8.57 -35.85
C GLY A 517 -0.97 7.33 -35.46
N ARG A 518 -0.65 6.67 -34.33
CA ARG A 518 -1.41 5.52 -33.81
C ARG A 518 -2.87 5.87 -33.52
N LEU A 519 -3.12 7.04 -32.95
CA LEU A 519 -4.48 7.48 -32.64
C LEU A 519 -5.25 7.81 -33.93
N LYS A 520 -4.62 8.47 -34.89
CA LYS A 520 -5.20 8.79 -36.21
C LYS A 520 -5.56 7.52 -36.98
N GLU A 521 -4.72 6.47 -36.92
CA GLU A 521 -5.06 5.15 -37.44
C GLU A 521 -6.23 4.50 -36.69
N ARG A 522 -6.31 4.69 -35.36
CA ARG A 522 -7.36 4.11 -34.52
C ARG A 522 -8.73 4.75 -34.73
N VAL A 523 -8.81 6.06 -34.92
CA VAL A 523 -10.10 6.79 -35.06
C VAL A 523 -10.53 7.00 -36.51
N GLY A 524 -9.59 6.86 -37.46
CA GLY A 524 -9.79 7.07 -38.89
C GLY A 524 -8.91 8.22 -39.39
N ARG A 525 -8.18 8.01 -40.50
CA ARG A 525 -7.15 8.94 -40.99
C ARG A 525 -7.67 10.34 -41.35
N GLU A 526 -8.95 10.42 -41.74
CA GLU A 526 -9.63 11.67 -42.09
C GLU A 526 -10.15 12.44 -40.86
N LYS A 527 -10.17 11.82 -39.66
CA LYS A 527 -10.65 12.48 -38.46
C LYS A 527 -9.55 13.35 -37.84
N PRO A 528 -9.89 14.54 -37.30
CA PRO A 528 -8.94 15.38 -36.60
C PRO A 528 -8.48 14.74 -35.29
N VAL A 529 -7.21 14.91 -34.97
CA VAL A 529 -6.57 14.47 -33.73
C VAL A 529 -5.81 15.64 -33.12
N ASP A 530 -6.41 16.28 -32.11
CA ASP A 530 -5.78 17.42 -31.42
C ASP A 530 -4.60 16.96 -30.53
N VAL A 531 -3.64 17.85 -30.31
CA VAL A 531 -2.53 17.61 -29.37
C VAL A 531 -2.61 18.64 -28.25
N ILE A 532 -2.92 18.19 -27.03
CA ILE A 532 -3.02 19.05 -25.85
C ILE A 532 -1.78 18.84 -25.00
N ILE A 533 -1.01 19.90 -24.75
CA ILE A 533 0.28 19.84 -24.04
C ILE A 533 0.19 20.68 -22.78
N THR A 534 0.60 20.10 -21.65
CA THR A 534 0.62 20.77 -20.33
C THR A 534 1.93 20.56 -19.59
N GLY A 535 2.14 21.27 -18.48
CA GLY A 535 3.33 21.14 -17.64
C GLY A 535 4.50 22.03 -18.05
N GLY A 536 5.56 22.04 -17.23
CA GLY A 536 6.66 23.01 -17.35
C GLY A 536 7.48 22.93 -18.64
N GLY A 537 7.42 21.81 -19.37
CA GLY A 537 8.07 21.66 -20.68
C GLY A 537 7.15 21.96 -21.88
N ALA A 538 5.89 22.34 -21.67
CA ALA A 538 4.88 22.36 -22.72
C ALA A 538 5.23 23.29 -23.90
N VAL A 539 5.62 24.54 -23.61
CA VAL A 539 6.01 25.52 -24.64
C VAL A 539 7.18 25.02 -25.48
N LYS A 540 8.19 24.43 -24.83
CA LYS A 540 9.39 23.93 -25.51
C LYS A 540 9.06 22.77 -26.45
N VAL A 541 8.17 21.86 -26.03
CA VAL A 541 7.72 20.73 -26.87
C VAL A 541 6.82 21.23 -28.00
N GLY A 542 5.84 22.09 -27.69
CA GLY A 542 4.92 22.64 -28.70
C GLY A 542 5.64 23.38 -29.83
N GLN A 543 6.71 24.12 -29.51
CA GLN A 543 7.54 24.81 -30.51
C GLN A 543 8.42 23.86 -31.34
N ALA A 544 8.80 22.71 -30.78
CA ALA A 544 9.70 21.75 -31.42
C ALA A 544 8.97 20.67 -32.23
N LEU A 545 7.64 20.55 -32.10
CA LEU A 545 6.86 19.61 -32.89
C LEU A 545 6.86 19.98 -34.38
N PRO A 546 7.01 19.01 -35.30
CA PRO A 546 7.06 19.29 -36.72
C PRO A 546 5.71 19.84 -37.24
N ARG A 547 5.73 21.06 -37.80
CA ARG A 547 4.52 21.70 -38.37
C ARG A 547 3.91 20.90 -39.52
N SER A 548 4.73 20.18 -40.28
CA SER A 548 4.32 19.34 -41.42
C SER A 548 3.53 18.08 -41.04
N LEU A 549 3.52 17.71 -39.75
CA LEU A 549 2.81 16.54 -39.24
C LEU A 549 1.45 16.92 -38.62
N ILE A 550 1.23 18.22 -38.39
CA ILE A 550 0.15 18.79 -37.60
C ILE A 550 -0.52 19.93 -38.40
N SER A 551 -0.46 19.88 -39.73
CA SER A 551 -1.03 20.90 -40.61
C SER A 551 -2.57 20.98 -40.55
N ASP A 552 -3.23 19.91 -40.08
CA ASP A 552 -4.69 19.82 -39.93
C ASP A 552 -5.16 19.72 -38.47
N ASP A 553 -4.24 19.68 -37.49
CA ASP A 553 -4.53 19.27 -36.12
C ASP A 553 -4.15 20.38 -35.11
N ASN A 554 -5.01 20.70 -34.13
CA ASN A 554 -4.77 21.84 -33.25
C ASN A 554 -3.83 21.47 -32.09
N ILE A 555 -2.60 22.00 -32.09
CA ILE A 555 -1.74 21.99 -30.89
C ILE A 555 -2.25 23.05 -29.92
N LYS A 556 -2.61 22.62 -28.71
CA LYS A 556 -3.10 23.48 -27.63
C LYS A 556 -2.17 23.35 -26.44
N ILE A 557 -1.50 24.44 -26.06
CA ILE A 557 -0.76 24.49 -24.79
C ILE A 557 -1.74 24.95 -23.72
N VAL A 558 -2.00 24.08 -22.75
CA VAL A 558 -2.94 24.33 -21.67
C VAL A 558 -2.22 24.16 -20.35
N ASP A 559 -2.13 25.22 -19.56
CA ASP A 559 -1.57 25.13 -18.23
C ASP A 559 -2.54 24.47 -17.24
N ASN A 560 -1.98 23.61 -16.37
CA ASN A 560 -2.68 23.02 -15.23
C ASN A 560 -3.92 22.19 -15.59
N LEU A 561 -3.81 21.38 -16.64
CA LEU A 561 -4.92 20.57 -17.18
C LEU A 561 -5.56 19.62 -16.14
N VAL A 562 -4.77 19.13 -15.16
CA VAL A 562 -5.27 18.36 -14.01
C VAL A 562 -6.34 19.12 -13.23
N VAL A 563 -6.12 20.41 -12.98
CA VAL A 563 -7.06 21.26 -12.23
C VAL A 563 -8.37 21.43 -13.00
N TYR A 564 -8.31 21.56 -14.32
CA TYR A 564 -9.51 21.53 -15.17
C TYR A 564 -10.25 20.20 -15.07
N GLY A 565 -9.54 19.07 -15.03
CA GLY A 565 -10.16 17.76 -14.82
C GLY A 565 -10.87 17.64 -13.47
N LEU A 566 -10.25 18.15 -12.40
CA LEU A 566 -10.86 18.20 -11.07
C LEU A 566 -12.10 19.13 -11.07
N ALA A 567 -12.03 20.29 -11.72
CA ALA A 567 -13.17 21.20 -11.85
C ALA A 567 -14.34 20.56 -12.63
N ASN A 568 -14.04 19.89 -13.75
CA ASN A 568 -15.06 19.18 -14.54
C ASN A 568 -15.73 18.07 -13.72
N TRP A 569 -14.98 17.40 -12.85
CA TRP A 569 -15.52 16.40 -11.94
C TRP A 569 -16.43 17.01 -10.88
N VAL A 570 -16.00 18.12 -10.26
CA VAL A 570 -16.80 18.81 -9.25
C VAL A 570 -18.08 19.37 -9.87
N GLY A 571 -18.03 20.00 -11.04
CA GLY A 571 -19.19 20.65 -11.66
C GLY A 571 -20.29 19.71 -12.21
N GLN A 572 -20.10 18.39 -12.19
CA GLN A 572 -21.14 17.40 -12.53
C GLN A 572 -21.80 16.75 -11.31
N ASN A 573 -21.21 16.92 -10.12
CA ASN A 573 -21.73 16.41 -8.85
C ASN A 573 -22.30 17.56 -8.01
#